data_AF-A0AAW4Z293-F1
#
_entry.id   AF-A0AAW4Z293-F1
#
_cell.length_a   1.000
_cell.length_b   1.000
_cell.length_c   1.000
_cell.angle_alpha   90.00
_cell.angle_beta   90.00
_cell.angle_gamma   90.00
#
_symmetry.space_group_name_H-M   'P 1'
#
loop_
_entity.id
_entity.type
_entity.pdbx_description
1 polymer ?
#
loop_
_entity_poly.entity_id
_entity_poly.type
_entity_poly.pdbx_seq_one_letter_code
_entity_poly.pdbx_strand_id
1 'polypeptide(L)'
;HEKWVEELDLDSLEKASGSYVTDELRDRESDIVWRVRWGETWLYVYLLIEFQSRVDRFMPVRIMSYVGLLYQDLIRQKAFTPSGKLPPVLPIVLYNGERRWNAAQDVAEMVENVSGGLEKYCPTVRYLLLDEKAIVNDPDWPEETRNVVAALFNLEHYRGVDEALNVLGRLVEW
;
A
#
# COMPACT_ATOMS: atom_id res chain seq x y z
N HIS A 1 -0.12 17.25 -0.77
CA HIS A 1 -0.17 17.28 -2.23
C HIS A 1 1.10 16.68 -2.81
N GLU A 2 1.13 15.35 -2.93
CA GLU A 2 2.19 14.68 -3.66
C GLU A 2 1.81 14.64 -5.14
N LYS A 3 2.57 15.36 -5.99
CA LYS A 3 2.19 15.61 -7.39
C LYS A 3 1.97 14.37 -8.26
N TRP A 4 2.53 13.22 -7.88
CA TRP A 4 2.38 11.97 -8.65
C TRP A 4 0.96 11.41 -8.60
N VAL A 5 0.19 11.81 -7.59
CA VAL A 5 -1.19 11.39 -7.35
C VAL A 5 -2.09 11.92 -8.48
N GLU A 6 -1.97 13.21 -8.83
CA GLU A 6 -2.73 13.86 -9.91
C GLU A 6 -2.51 13.24 -11.31
N GLU A 7 -1.46 12.43 -11.49
CA GLU A 7 -1.08 11.80 -12.76
C GLU A 7 -1.61 10.36 -12.91
N LEU A 8 -2.31 9.84 -11.90
CA LEU A 8 -2.91 8.50 -11.92
C LEU A 8 -4.22 8.49 -12.71
N ASP A 9 -4.32 7.57 -13.66
CA ASP A 9 -5.56 7.25 -14.36
C ASP A 9 -6.35 6.20 -13.57
N LEU A 10 -7.22 6.68 -12.70
CA LEU A 10 -7.99 5.87 -11.76
C LEU A 10 -9.01 4.95 -12.43
N ASP A 11 -9.47 5.30 -13.64
CA ASP A 11 -10.40 4.47 -14.40
C ASP A 11 -9.74 3.18 -14.91
N SER A 12 -8.40 3.13 -14.93
CA SER A 12 -7.61 1.95 -15.31
C SER A 12 -7.34 0.99 -14.15
N LEU A 13 -7.82 1.31 -12.95
CA LEU A 13 -7.53 0.56 -11.73
C LEU A 13 -8.11 -0.86 -11.83
N GLU A 14 -7.25 -1.86 -11.77
CA GLU A 14 -7.65 -3.26 -11.88
C GLU A 14 -6.97 -4.14 -10.85
N LYS A 15 -7.72 -5.12 -10.33
CA LYS A 15 -7.18 -6.13 -9.43
C LYS A 15 -6.20 -7.00 -10.21
N ALA A 16 -4.96 -7.02 -9.76
CA ALA A 16 -3.98 -7.97 -10.27
C ALA A 16 -4.48 -9.37 -9.87
N SER A 17 -4.85 -10.19 -10.86
CA SER A 17 -5.46 -11.52 -10.67
C SER A 17 -4.63 -12.38 -9.71
N GLY A 18 -5.25 -13.22 -8.88
CA GLY A 18 -4.59 -14.02 -7.82
C GLY A 18 -3.49 -15.02 -8.26
N SER A 19 -2.98 -14.92 -9.49
CA SER A 19 -1.73 -15.49 -9.99
C SER A 19 -0.46 -14.75 -9.51
N TYR A 20 -0.56 -13.51 -9.04
CA TYR A 20 0.60 -12.72 -8.55
C TYR A 20 1.03 -13.05 -7.10
N VAL A 21 0.30 -13.96 -6.47
CA VAL A 21 0.33 -14.21 -5.03
C VAL A 21 0.79 -15.65 -4.87
N THR A 22 2.04 -15.87 -4.43
CA THR A 22 2.53 -17.21 -4.08
C THR A 22 1.58 -17.86 -3.06
N ASP A 23 1.50 -19.19 -3.03
CA ASP A 23 0.57 -19.89 -2.11
C ASP A 23 0.79 -19.47 -0.63
N GLU A 24 2.01 -19.05 -0.26
CA GLU A 24 2.34 -18.48 1.06
C GLU A 24 1.68 -17.12 1.37
N LEU A 25 1.42 -16.30 0.35
CA LEU A 25 0.66 -15.05 0.48
C LEU A 25 -0.87 -15.32 0.41
N ARG A 26 -1.28 -16.40 -0.27
CA ARG A 26 -2.69 -16.71 -0.53
C ARG A 26 -3.45 -17.11 0.73
N ASP A 27 -2.76 -17.66 1.73
CA ASP A 27 -3.33 -17.99 3.05
C ASP A 27 -3.63 -16.75 3.92
N ARG A 28 -3.23 -15.55 3.49
CA ARG A 28 -3.59 -14.26 4.11
C ARG A 28 -4.67 -13.58 3.25
N GLU A 29 -5.91 -14.03 3.44
CA GLU A 29 -7.10 -13.71 2.63
C GLU A 29 -7.43 -12.20 2.41
N SER A 30 -6.71 -11.27 3.02
CA SER A 30 -6.93 -9.82 2.93
C SER A 30 -6.08 -9.08 1.89
N ASP A 31 -5.05 -9.71 1.33
CA ASP A 31 -4.02 -8.99 0.55
C ASP A 31 -4.46 -8.80 -0.93
N ILE A 32 -4.92 -7.59 -1.29
CA ILE A 32 -5.42 -7.30 -2.64
C ILE A 32 -4.49 -6.39 -3.45
N VAL A 33 -3.72 -6.98 -4.37
CA VAL A 33 -2.82 -6.24 -5.27
C VAL A 33 -3.58 -5.57 -6.41
N TRP A 34 -3.43 -4.27 -6.59
CA TRP A 34 -4.05 -3.51 -7.67
C TRP A 34 -2.97 -2.93 -8.60
N ARG A 35 -3.35 -2.56 -9.82
CA ARG A 35 -2.50 -1.76 -10.70
C ARG A 35 -3.32 -0.65 -11.33
N VAL A 36 -2.67 0.48 -11.57
CA VAL A 36 -3.25 1.69 -12.13
C VAL A 36 -2.30 2.24 -13.18
N ARG A 37 -2.81 2.95 -14.16
CA ARG A 37 -1.99 3.59 -15.17
C ARG A 37 -1.51 4.95 -14.64
N TRP A 38 -0.25 5.27 -14.91
CA TRP A 38 0.39 6.53 -14.60
C TRP A 38 0.95 7.10 -15.92
N GLY A 39 0.25 8.09 -16.47
CA GLY A 39 0.47 8.57 -17.84
C GLY A 39 0.33 7.46 -18.89
N GLU A 40 1.36 7.24 -19.72
CA GLU A 40 1.36 6.14 -20.71
C GLU A 40 1.84 4.79 -20.13
N THR A 41 2.35 4.76 -18.90
CA THR A 41 2.98 3.57 -18.27
C THR A 41 2.04 2.94 -17.23
N TRP A 42 2.15 1.63 -17.02
CA TRP A 42 1.48 0.97 -15.88
C TRP A 42 2.28 1.16 -14.59
N LEU A 43 1.67 1.77 -13.58
CA LEU A 43 2.13 1.82 -12.21
C LEU A 43 1.44 0.71 -11.41
N TYR A 44 2.23 -0.17 -10.80
CA TYR A 44 1.65 -1.21 -9.96
C TYR A 44 1.51 -0.65 -8.53
N VAL A 45 0.38 0.00 -8.25
CA VAL A 45 0.05 0.41 -6.87
C VAL A 45 -0.32 -0.84 -6.08
N TYR A 46 0.70 -1.47 -5.50
CA TYR A 46 0.54 -2.60 -4.61
C TYR A 46 -0.12 -2.18 -3.30
N LEU A 47 -1.44 -2.10 -3.31
CA LEU A 47 -2.24 -1.91 -2.11
C LEU A 47 -2.13 -3.17 -1.25
N LEU A 48 -1.22 -3.17 -0.28
CA LEU A 48 -1.26 -4.22 0.73
C LEU A 48 -2.32 -3.91 1.77
N ILE A 49 -3.57 -4.25 1.49
CA ILE A 49 -4.66 -3.98 2.42
C ILE A 49 -4.61 -4.99 3.58
N GLU A 50 -3.77 -4.73 4.55
CA GLU A 50 -3.70 -5.52 5.77
C GLU A 50 -4.51 -4.83 6.87
N PHE A 51 -5.77 -5.24 7.02
CA PHE A 51 -6.68 -4.79 8.06
C PHE A 51 -6.21 -5.30 9.43
N GLN A 52 -5.43 -4.50 10.14
CA GLN A 52 -4.93 -4.85 11.46
C GLN A 52 -5.79 -4.22 12.55
N SER A 53 -6.50 -5.05 13.33
CA SER A 53 -7.21 -4.62 14.54
C SER A 53 -6.29 -4.38 15.74
N ARG A 54 -4.99 -4.69 15.60
CA ARG A 54 -3.94 -4.52 16.62
C ARG A 54 -2.66 -3.99 15.97
N VAL A 55 -1.92 -3.15 16.70
CA VAL A 55 -0.61 -2.72 16.23
C VAL A 55 0.35 -3.91 16.16
N ASP A 56 0.91 -4.15 14.98
CA ASP A 56 2.00 -5.11 14.77
C ASP A 56 3.34 -4.36 14.70
N ARG A 57 4.18 -4.56 15.71
CA ARG A 57 5.51 -3.93 15.78
C ARG A 57 6.42 -4.30 14.60
N PHE A 58 6.21 -5.48 13.99
CA PHE A 58 7.04 -5.98 12.89
C PHE A 58 6.42 -5.72 11.52
N MET A 59 5.42 -4.84 11.43
CA MET A 59 4.77 -4.47 10.18
C MET A 59 5.74 -4.06 9.05
N PRO A 60 6.81 -3.25 9.29
CA PRO A 60 7.77 -2.93 8.23
C PRO A 60 8.43 -4.17 7.59
N VAL A 61 8.82 -5.17 8.38
CA VAL A 61 9.46 -6.40 7.88
C VAL A 61 8.49 -7.23 7.05
N ARG A 62 7.21 -7.27 7.46
CA ARG A 62 6.15 -7.91 6.69
C ARG A 62 5.98 -7.23 5.34
N ILE A 63 5.86 -5.90 5.33
CA ILE A 63 5.77 -5.11 4.10
C ILE A 63 6.95 -5.38 3.17
N MET A 64 8.18 -5.36 3.68
CA MET A 64 9.37 -5.69 2.88
C MET A 64 9.30 -7.09 2.26
N SER A 65 8.81 -8.08 3.01
CA SER A 65 8.64 -9.45 2.51
C SER A 65 7.63 -9.50 1.36
N TYR A 66 6.51 -8.79 1.50
CA TYR A 66 5.47 -8.73 0.49
C TYR A 66 5.93 -8.04 -0.80
N VAL A 67 6.58 -6.88 -0.68
CA VAL A 67 7.18 -6.17 -1.82
C VAL A 67 8.20 -7.07 -2.54
N GLY A 68 9.03 -7.78 -1.78
CA GLY A 68 9.99 -8.73 -2.33
C GLY A 68 9.34 -9.87 -3.11
N LEU A 69 8.29 -10.49 -2.55
CA LEU A 69 7.55 -11.57 -3.21
C LEU A 69 6.85 -11.11 -4.49
N LEU A 70 6.22 -9.93 -4.47
CA LEU A 70 5.65 -9.33 -5.67
C LEU A 70 6.72 -9.16 -6.76
N TYR A 71 7.87 -8.55 -6.42
CA TYR A 71 8.91 -8.33 -7.42
C TYR A 71 9.45 -9.64 -7.99
N GLN A 72 9.60 -10.68 -7.17
CA GLN A 72 9.99 -12.00 -7.68
C GLN A 72 8.97 -12.52 -8.71
N ASP A 73 7.69 -12.34 -8.45
CA ASP A 73 6.64 -12.77 -9.35
C ASP A 73 6.62 -11.94 -10.66
N LEU A 74 6.70 -10.61 -10.56
CA LEU A 74 6.80 -9.72 -11.72
C LEU A 74 8.02 -10.07 -12.60
N ILE A 75 9.16 -10.42 -12.00
CA ILE A 75 10.34 -10.92 -12.72
C ILE A 75 10.03 -12.21 -13.48
N ARG A 76 9.39 -13.19 -12.84
CA ARG A 76 9.03 -14.48 -13.46
C ARG A 76 8.10 -14.27 -14.67
N GLN A 77 7.17 -13.34 -14.55
CA GLN A 77 6.22 -13.00 -15.61
C GLN A 77 6.79 -12.04 -16.67
N LYS A 78 8.02 -11.55 -16.49
CA LYS A 78 8.63 -10.51 -17.32
C LYS A 78 7.79 -9.23 -17.42
N ALA A 79 7.08 -8.91 -16.34
CA ALA A 79 6.23 -7.73 -16.22
C ALA A 79 7.08 -6.50 -15.86
N PHE A 80 7.80 -5.98 -16.85
CA PHE A 80 8.65 -4.81 -16.70
C PHE A 80 7.99 -3.55 -17.28
N THR A 81 8.43 -2.39 -16.80
CA THR A 81 8.15 -1.09 -17.43
C THR A 81 8.72 -1.04 -18.86
N PRO A 82 8.30 -0.08 -19.71
CA PRO A 82 8.87 0.10 -21.05
C PRO A 82 10.40 0.25 -21.08
N SER A 83 10.99 0.74 -19.98
CA SER A 83 12.43 0.87 -19.80
C SER A 83 13.16 -0.42 -19.39
N GLY A 84 12.45 -1.54 -19.24
CA GLY A 84 13.00 -2.82 -18.78
C GLY A 84 13.26 -2.92 -17.27
N LYS A 85 12.74 -1.98 -16.47
CA LYS A 85 12.84 -1.96 -15.00
C LYS A 85 11.58 -2.51 -14.34
N LEU A 86 11.67 -2.92 -13.08
CA LEU A 86 10.49 -3.24 -12.27
C LEU A 86 9.61 -2.00 -12.09
N PRO A 87 8.28 -2.17 -12.06
CA PRO A 87 7.37 -1.06 -11.81
C PRO A 87 7.52 -0.55 -10.37
N PRO A 88 7.21 0.73 -10.11
CA PRO A 88 7.16 1.23 -8.74
C PRO A 88 6.04 0.54 -7.97
N VAL A 89 6.22 0.44 -6.64
CA VAL A 89 5.29 -0.16 -5.70
C VAL A 89 5.07 0.82 -4.55
N LEU A 90 3.81 1.09 -4.23
CA LEU A 90 3.40 1.86 -3.06
C LEU A 90 2.69 0.95 -2.05
N PRO A 91 3.38 0.49 -0.99
CA PRO A 91 2.74 -0.25 0.08
C PRO A 91 1.88 0.70 0.92
N ILE A 92 0.64 0.33 1.18
CA ILE A 92 -0.27 1.05 2.08
C ILE A 92 -0.64 0.11 3.23
N VAL A 93 -0.82 0.61 4.45
CA VAL A 93 -1.37 -0.14 5.58
C VAL A 93 -2.62 0.57 6.05
N LEU A 94 -3.77 -0.10 5.99
CA LEU A 94 -5.04 0.39 6.53
C LEU A 94 -5.19 -0.07 7.99
N TYR A 95 -5.32 0.87 8.92
CA TYR A 95 -5.43 0.57 10.34
C TYR A 95 -6.68 1.19 10.96
N ASN A 96 -7.56 0.35 11.53
CA ASN A 96 -8.79 0.76 12.23
C ASN A 96 -8.79 0.37 13.72
N GLY A 97 -7.63 0.00 14.28
CA GLY A 97 -7.53 -0.46 15.65
C GLY A 97 -7.90 0.60 16.71
N GLU A 98 -8.18 0.14 17.93
CA GLU A 98 -8.63 1.00 19.03
C GLU A 98 -7.59 2.03 19.48
N ARG A 99 -6.31 1.65 19.48
CA ARG A 99 -5.20 2.52 19.90
C ARG A 99 -4.62 3.22 18.69
N ARG A 100 -4.04 4.42 18.84
CA ARG A 100 -3.24 5.03 17.77
C ARG A 100 -2.10 4.11 17.33
N TRP A 101 -1.81 4.08 16.04
CA TRP A 101 -0.64 3.38 15.54
C TRP A 101 0.65 3.97 16.11
N ASN A 102 1.56 3.10 16.55
CA ASN A 102 2.83 3.52 17.14
C ASN A 102 4.01 2.61 16.74
N ALA A 103 3.85 1.76 15.72
CA ALA A 103 4.95 0.99 15.17
C ALA A 103 5.71 1.80 14.12
N ALA A 104 6.97 1.42 13.89
CA ALA A 104 7.81 1.96 12.83
C ALA A 104 7.13 1.88 11.45
N GLN A 105 7.40 2.85 10.58
CA GLN A 105 6.84 2.91 9.22
C GLN A 105 7.87 2.59 8.13
N ASP A 106 9.13 2.40 8.51
CA ASP A 106 10.22 1.98 7.64
C ASP A 106 11.01 0.85 8.31
N VAL A 107 11.52 -0.09 7.52
CA VAL A 107 12.42 -1.15 8.01
C VAL A 107 13.66 -0.54 8.63
N ALA A 108 14.16 0.57 8.10
CA ALA A 108 15.36 1.22 8.62
C ALA A 108 15.20 1.70 10.08
N GLU A 109 13.98 2.04 10.52
CA GLU A 109 13.67 2.41 11.91
C GLU A 109 13.71 1.20 12.87
N MET A 110 13.69 -0.02 12.33
CA MET A 110 13.75 -1.26 13.10
C MET A 110 15.16 -1.79 13.29
N VAL A 111 16.11 -1.34 12.47
CA VAL A 111 17.49 -1.83 12.46
C VAL A 111 18.34 -0.98 13.40
N GLU A 112 19.23 -1.63 14.16
CA GLU A 112 20.18 -0.94 15.03
C GLU A 112 21.05 0.05 14.25
N ASN A 113 21.31 1.22 14.83
CA ASN A 113 22.18 2.20 14.18
C ASN A 113 23.63 1.69 14.18
N VAL A 114 24.11 1.36 12.98
CA VAL A 114 25.48 0.89 12.75
C VAL A 114 26.31 2.00 12.12
N SER A 115 27.51 2.23 12.65
CA SER A 115 28.45 3.23 12.14
C SER A 115 29.52 2.60 11.24
N GLY A 116 30.26 3.43 10.50
CA GLY A 116 31.47 3.00 9.80
C GLY A 116 31.24 2.55 8.36
N GLY A 117 30.16 2.99 7.71
CA GLY A 117 29.84 2.68 6.33
C GLY A 117 28.84 1.52 6.18
N LEU A 118 28.47 0.85 7.27
CA LEU A 118 27.46 -0.23 7.26
C LEU A 118 26.04 0.29 7.06
N GLU A 119 25.78 1.56 7.38
CA GLU A 119 24.49 2.23 7.17
C GLU A 119 24.03 2.17 5.70
N LYS A 120 24.98 2.05 4.75
CA LYS A 120 24.72 1.94 3.31
C LYS A 120 24.00 0.65 2.90
N TYR A 121 24.04 -0.38 3.75
CA TYR A 121 23.42 -1.68 3.51
C TYR A 121 22.12 -1.86 4.30
N CYS A 122 21.69 -0.85 5.05
CA CYS A 122 20.42 -0.88 5.77
C CYS A 122 19.26 -0.81 4.75
N PRO A 123 18.36 -1.80 4.73
CA PRO A 123 17.23 -1.77 3.81
C PRO A 123 16.24 -0.68 4.21
N THR A 124 15.77 0.06 3.22
CA THR A 124 14.68 1.02 3.37
C THR A 124 13.46 0.50 2.60
N VAL A 125 12.38 0.25 3.32
CA VAL A 125 11.08 -0.07 2.74
C VAL A 125 10.04 0.61 3.60
N ARG A 126 9.49 1.70 3.09
CA ARG A 126 8.45 2.49 3.73
C ARG A 126 7.07 2.07 3.25
N TYR A 127 6.08 2.16 4.12
CA TYR A 127 4.67 2.10 3.74
C TYR A 127 3.95 3.39 4.13
N LEU A 128 2.88 3.68 3.40
CA LEU A 128 1.91 4.72 3.76
C LEU A 128 0.92 4.16 4.77
N LEU A 129 0.91 4.69 5.99
CA LEU A 129 -0.08 4.32 6.99
C LEU A 129 -1.34 5.20 6.85
N LEU A 130 -2.50 4.56 6.78
CA LEU A 130 -3.81 5.21 6.92
C LEU A 130 -4.47 4.71 8.22
N ASP A 131 -4.28 5.47 9.31
CA ASP A 131 -4.98 5.24 10.60
C ASP A 131 -6.36 5.92 10.53
N GLU A 132 -7.42 5.11 10.41
CA GLU A 132 -8.80 5.57 10.23
C GLU A 132 -9.19 6.58 11.29
N LYS A 133 -9.01 6.21 12.57
CA LYS A 133 -9.44 7.03 13.69
C LYS A 133 -8.59 8.29 13.78
N ALA A 134 -7.37 8.30 13.28
CA ALA A 134 -6.54 9.49 13.24
C ALA A 134 -7.06 10.44 12.16
N ILE A 135 -7.34 9.93 10.97
CA ILE A 135 -7.75 10.74 9.83
C ILE A 135 -9.19 11.24 10.00
N VAL A 136 -10.15 10.38 10.33
CA VAL A 136 -11.59 10.73 10.42
C VAL A 136 -11.86 11.76 11.53
N ASN A 137 -11.10 11.72 12.63
CA ASN A 137 -11.30 12.64 13.75
C ASN A 137 -10.42 13.89 13.67
N ASP A 138 -9.55 13.99 12.67
CA ASP A 138 -8.65 15.12 12.52
C ASP A 138 -9.29 16.18 11.61
N PRO A 139 -9.63 17.37 12.15
CA PRO A 139 -10.29 18.42 11.40
C PRO A 139 -9.38 19.08 10.34
N ASP A 140 -8.07 18.85 10.41
CA ASP A 140 -7.13 19.36 9.40
C ASP A 140 -7.23 18.58 8.09
N TRP A 141 -7.83 17.38 8.12
CA TRP A 141 -8.15 16.62 6.91
C TRP A 141 -9.47 17.09 6.29
N PRO A 142 -9.51 17.29 4.96
CA PRO A 142 -10.75 17.58 4.24
C PRO A 142 -11.83 16.55 4.53
N GLU A 143 -13.08 17.01 4.59
CA GLU A 143 -14.23 16.14 4.84
C GLU A 143 -14.34 15.03 3.79
N GLU A 144 -14.00 15.35 2.54
CA GLU A 144 -13.95 14.42 1.43
C GLU A 144 -12.95 13.28 1.70
N THR A 145 -11.73 13.60 2.12
CA THR A 145 -10.70 12.60 2.44
C THR A 145 -11.11 11.74 3.63
N ARG A 146 -11.73 12.34 4.66
CA ARG A 146 -12.24 11.60 5.81
C ARG A 146 -13.37 10.65 5.42
N ASN A 147 -14.27 11.07 4.55
CA ASN A 147 -15.36 10.24 4.01
C ASN A 147 -14.83 9.09 3.16
N VAL A 148 -13.76 9.34 2.41
CA VAL A 148 -13.11 8.35 1.57
C VAL A 148 -12.40 7.30 2.40
N VAL A 149 -11.57 7.71 3.37
CA VAL A 149 -10.95 6.78 4.30
C VAL A 149 -12.02 5.96 5.03
N ALA A 150 -13.06 6.61 5.56
CA ALA A 150 -14.19 5.91 6.19
C ALA A 150 -14.88 4.93 5.22
N ALA A 151 -15.03 5.28 3.94
CA ALA A 151 -15.58 4.38 2.94
C ALA A 151 -14.67 3.18 2.66
N LEU A 152 -13.33 3.33 2.62
CA LEU A 152 -12.37 2.22 2.49
C LEU A 152 -12.53 1.19 3.62
N PHE A 153 -12.77 1.67 4.84
CA PHE A 153 -13.03 0.79 5.98
C PHE A 153 -14.46 0.21 5.98
N ASN A 154 -15.45 0.91 5.43
CA ASN A 154 -16.79 0.34 5.22
C ASN A 154 -16.81 -0.75 4.14
N LEU A 155 -15.90 -0.69 3.16
CA LEU A 155 -15.71 -1.72 2.14
C LEU A 155 -15.14 -3.03 2.68
N GLU A 156 -14.52 -3.00 3.85
CA GLU A 156 -14.21 -4.20 4.64
C GLU A 156 -15.47 -5.03 4.94
N HIS A 157 -16.61 -4.35 5.13
CA HIS A 157 -17.88 -4.97 5.48
C HIS A 157 -18.70 -5.38 4.25
N TYR A 158 -18.48 -4.73 3.10
CA TYR A 158 -19.20 -4.97 1.85
C TYR A 158 -18.23 -5.46 0.77
N ARG A 159 -18.33 -6.74 0.43
CA ARG A 159 -17.49 -7.48 -0.53
C ARG A 159 -17.59 -7.01 -2.01
N GLY A 160 -17.76 -5.72 -2.27
CA GLY A 160 -17.91 -5.12 -3.60
C GLY A 160 -16.64 -4.40 -4.04
N VAL A 161 -15.97 -4.91 -5.08
CA VAL A 161 -14.74 -4.34 -5.65
C VAL A 161 -14.97 -2.95 -6.27
N ASP A 162 -16.17 -2.68 -6.77
CA ASP A 162 -16.50 -1.44 -7.51
C ASP A 162 -16.54 -0.18 -6.64
N GLU A 163 -16.95 -0.30 -5.38
CA GLU A 163 -17.01 0.85 -4.46
C GLU A 163 -15.62 1.22 -3.93
N ALA A 164 -14.71 0.26 -3.80
CA ALA A 164 -13.32 0.52 -3.38
C ALA A 164 -12.52 1.28 -4.44
N LEU A 165 -12.82 1.07 -5.72
CA LEU A 165 -12.26 1.83 -6.84
C LEU A 165 -12.70 3.31 -6.78
N ASN A 166 -13.99 3.55 -6.51
CA ASN A 166 -14.57 4.90 -6.42
C ASN A 166 -14.00 5.70 -5.24
N VAL A 167 -13.66 4.99 -4.16
CA VAL A 167 -13.09 5.58 -2.95
C VAL A 167 -11.60 5.88 -3.14
N LEU A 168 -10.80 4.95 -3.68
CA LEU A 168 -9.40 5.23 -4.01
C LEU A 168 -9.25 6.36 -5.03
N GLY A 169 -10.18 6.49 -5.99
CA GLY A 169 -10.17 7.62 -6.92
C GLY A 169 -10.31 8.99 -6.25
N ARG A 170 -11.06 9.07 -5.16
CA ARG A 170 -11.25 10.33 -4.40
C ARG A 170 -10.10 10.65 -3.44
N LEU A 171 -9.27 9.69 -3.06
CA LEU A 171 -8.01 9.97 -2.35
C LEU A 171 -7.01 10.70 -3.25
N VAL A 172 -7.19 10.58 -4.56
CA VAL A 172 -6.22 10.97 -5.58
C VAL A 172 -6.57 12.30 -6.25
N GLU A 173 -7.80 12.80 -6.07
CA GLU A 173 -8.18 14.18 -6.40
C GLU A 173 -7.64 15.23 -5.39
N TRP A 174 -6.80 14.80 -4.43
CA TRP A 174 -6.16 15.66 -3.43
C TRP A 174 -4.63 15.55 -3.45
#